data_AF-A0A0W0EUV6-F1
#
_entry.id   AF-A0A0W0EUV6-F1
#
_cell.length_a   1.000
_cell.length_b   1.000
_cell.length_c   1.000
_cell.angle_alpha   90.00
_cell.angle_beta   90.00
_cell.angle_gamma   90.00
#
_symmetry.space_group_name_H-M   'P 1'
#
loop_
_entity.id
_entity.type
_entity.pdbx_description
1 polymer ?
#
loop_
_entity_poly.entity_id
_entity_poly.type
_entity_poly.pdbx_seq_one_letter_code
_entity_poly.pdbx_strand_id
1 'polypeptide(L)'
;MSAIVWNTDFRWWKQTSGPVITEPAHTEFWYGNPPFYVSILNPAPGTLAGDLLTLSRDIPSAFYDQNVEINGDVVKILGSEEVKPLPDWEAMDSVRDDILPGPELTQLPIVTVDDTLHFVKTCRSKYEILNLLKCRGCPHVVQLLGRTEDGQLVFEKHPSDLMKVMALTAVDVKRRLLQVIDVMEALHTRGIVHRDVVARNFLITADDTLVACDLETDFASATCKAPELFVDNPTYTFESDVYGIGTLLWTLCYFNYPRLLSFYDTFPPPPPFEAVFFACLDPDVKRRPTLRELRVMAEDIQC
;
A
#
# COMPACT_ATOMS: atom_id res chain seq x y z
N MET A 1 4.06 -5.80 30.48
CA MET A 1 4.12 -5.67 29.01
C MET A 1 4.37 -4.20 28.72
N SER A 2 5.59 -3.84 28.35
CA SER A 2 5.92 -2.45 28.03
C SER A 2 5.11 -2.05 26.81
N ALA A 3 4.30 -1.01 26.93
CA ALA A 3 3.77 -0.31 25.77
C ALA A 3 4.96 0.01 24.86
N ILE A 4 4.87 -0.34 23.58
CA ILE A 4 5.85 0.13 22.63
C ILE A 4 5.63 1.65 22.54
N VAL A 5 6.51 2.41 23.17
CA VAL A 5 6.51 3.86 23.13
C VAL A 5 7.10 4.23 21.78
N TRP A 6 6.24 4.38 20.78
CA TRP A 6 6.63 4.88 19.47
C TRP A 6 6.91 6.37 19.56
N ASN A 7 8.14 6.76 19.22
CA ASN A 7 8.49 8.17 19.16
C ASN A 7 7.78 8.81 17.95
N THR A 8 6.81 9.68 18.21
CA THR A 8 5.99 10.36 17.18
C THR A 8 6.73 11.46 16.42
N ASP A 9 7.98 11.74 16.79
CA ASP A 9 8.75 12.89 16.33
C ASP A 9 9.39 12.69 14.94
N PHE A 10 9.59 11.44 14.50
CA PHE A 10 10.36 11.12 13.30
C PHE A 10 9.44 10.75 12.16
N ARG A 11 9.54 11.46 11.02
CA ARG A 11 8.47 11.49 9.99
C ARG A 11 8.99 11.80 8.58
N TRP A 12 10.16 11.30 8.17
CA TRP A 12 10.65 11.52 6.80
C TRP A 12 9.60 11.15 5.73
N TRP A 13 8.80 10.10 5.95
CA TRP A 13 7.70 9.70 5.06
C TRP A 13 6.54 10.70 4.97
N LYS A 14 6.39 11.62 5.93
CA LYS A 14 5.37 12.70 5.86
C LYS A 14 5.86 13.92 5.09
N GLN A 15 7.16 14.04 4.92
CA GLN A 15 7.79 15.13 4.20
C GLN A 15 8.21 14.70 2.79
N THR A 16 7.81 13.51 2.35
CA THR A 16 8.14 13.04 1.01
C THR A 16 7.51 13.92 -0.04
N SER A 17 8.32 14.39 -0.97
CA SER A 17 7.91 15.26 -2.09
C SER A 17 7.59 14.48 -3.36
N GLY A 18 7.65 13.14 -3.30
CA GLY A 18 7.35 12.23 -4.40
C GLY A 18 7.30 10.77 -3.97
N PRO A 19 7.40 9.82 -4.93
CA PRO A 19 7.32 8.41 -4.62
C PRO A 19 8.50 7.97 -3.76
N VAL A 20 8.25 6.96 -2.94
CA VAL A 20 9.31 6.19 -2.32
C VAL A 20 9.43 4.90 -3.13
N ILE A 21 10.56 4.73 -3.79
CA ILE A 21 10.86 3.59 -4.66
C ILE A 21 11.61 2.55 -3.84
N THR A 22 11.33 1.28 -4.12
CA THR A 22 11.84 0.19 -3.31
C THR A 22 12.07 -1.07 -4.10
N GLU A 23 13.24 -1.64 -3.87
CA GLU A 23 13.69 -2.94 -4.32
C GLU A 23 14.23 -3.75 -3.12
N PRO A 24 14.35 -5.08 -3.20
CA PRO A 24 14.70 -5.96 -2.07
C PRO A 24 15.96 -5.63 -1.24
N ALA A 25 16.84 -4.72 -1.66
CA ALA A 25 18.00 -4.25 -0.89
C ALA A 25 18.21 -2.73 -0.95
N HIS A 26 17.26 -1.99 -1.53
CA HIS A 26 17.42 -0.58 -1.85
C HIS A 26 16.09 0.16 -1.70
N THR A 27 16.10 1.29 -1.02
CA THR A 27 14.95 2.20 -0.95
C THR A 27 15.42 3.60 -1.25
N GLU A 28 14.69 4.32 -2.09
CA GLU A 28 14.98 5.73 -2.38
C GLU A 28 13.75 6.61 -2.29
N PHE A 29 13.95 7.87 -1.88
CA PHE A 29 12.89 8.86 -1.78
C PHE A 29 13.41 10.28 -1.86
N TRP A 30 12.48 11.21 -2.00
CA TRP A 30 12.73 12.65 -2.00
C TRP A 30 11.91 13.30 -0.90
N TYR A 31 12.48 14.24 -0.16
CA TYR A 31 11.77 14.96 0.92
C TYR A 31 12.10 16.45 0.95
N GLY A 32 11.22 17.25 1.56
CA GLY A 32 11.44 18.68 1.76
C GLY A 32 11.24 19.54 0.51
N ASN A 33 11.59 20.83 0.63
CA ASN A 33 11.45 21.81 -0.44
C ASN A 33 12.67 22.75 -0.48
N PRO A 34 13.55 22.69 -1.52
CA PRO A 34 13.48 21.79 -2.68
C PRO A 34 13.66 20.31 -2.27
N PRO A 35 13.25 19.35 -3.12
CA PRO A 35 13.34 17.93 -2.76
C PRO A 35 14.81 17.46 -2.62
N PHE A 36 15.16 16.97 -1.45
CA PHE A 36 16.43 16.29 -1.16
C PHE A 36 16.28 14.78 -1.34
N TYR A 37 17.24 14.17 -2.03
CA TYR A 37 17.27 12.75 -2.37
C TYR A 37 17.94 11.91 -1.30
N VAL A 38 17.29 10.81 -0.91
CA VAL A 38 17.81 9.83 0.04
C VAL A 38 17.81 8.46 -0.61
N SER A 39 18.95 7.78 -0.55
CA SER A 39 19.12 6.38 -0.95
C SER A 39 19.49 5.55 0.27
N ILE A 40 18.76 4.48 0.56
CA ILE A 40 19.00 3.56 1.67
C ILE A 40 19.38 2.20 1.08
N LEU A 41 20.56 1.70 1.45
CA LEU A 41 21.14 0.47 0.95
C LEU A 41 21.41 -0.50 2.09
N ASN A 42 21.27 -1.80 1.80
CA ASN A 42 21.55 -2.90 2.72
C ASN A 42 20.99 -2.69 4.14
N PRO A 43 19.71 -2.31 4.29
CA PRO A 43 19.14 -2.12 5.60
C PRO A 43 19.11 -3.48 6.32
N ALA A 44 19.57 -3.47 7.57
CA ALA A 44 19.64 -4.66 8.41
C ALA A 44 19.21 -4.30 9.84
N PRO A 45 18.61 -5.24 10.59
CA PRO A 45 18.25 -5.07 11.99
C PRO A 45 19.37 -4.40 12.82
N GLY A 46 19.03 -3.32 13.51
CA GLY A 46 19.97 -2.61 14.39
C GLY A 46 21.01 -1.72 13.71
N THR A 47 20.93 -1.56 12.38
CA THR A 47 21.70 -0.54 11.65
C THR A 47 20.85 0.72 11.44
N LEU A 48 21.49 1.87 11.21
CA LEU A 48 20.78 3.12 10.89
C LEU A 48 19.81 2.94 9.72
N ALA A 49 20.25 2.31 8.63
CA ALA A 49 19.41 2.01 7.46
C ALA A 49 18.18 1.16 7.84
N GLY A 50 18.36 0.15 8.71
CA GLY A 50 17.26 -0.64 9.24
C GLY A 50 16.31 0.18 10.10
N ASP A 51 16.84 0.94 11.06
CA ASP A 51 16.06 1.76 12.00
C ASP A 51 15.25 2.86 11.29
N LEU A 52 15.78 3.43 10.20
CA LEU A 52 15.06 4.38 9.34
C LEU A 52 13.87 3.71 8.66
N LEU A 53 14.06 2.50 8.13
CA LEU A 53 13.04 1.69 7.49
C LEU A 53 12.17 0.90 8.47
N THR A 54 12.34 1.06 9.77
CA THR A 54 11.37 0.60 10.78
C THR A 54 10.77 1.77 11.53
N LEU A 55 11.08 3.00 11.13
CA LEU A 55 10.64 4.25 11.76
C LEU A 55 11.04 4.33 13.25
N SER A 56 12.07 3.57 13.62
CA SER A 56 12.67 3.57 14.95
C SER A 56 13.61 4.77 15.13
N ARG A 57 14.04 5.39 14.03
CA ARG A 57 14.95 6.53 13.99
C ARG A 57 14.66 7.42 12.78
N ASP A 58 14.99 8.70 12.87
CA ASP A 58 15.00 9.60 11.71
C ASP A 58 16.38 9.68 11.06
N ILE A 59 16.42 10.32 9.88
CA ILE A 59 17.68 10.74 9.27
C ILE A 59 18.46 11.51 10.34
N PRO A 60 19.76 11.22 10.58
CA PRO A 60 20.48 11.95 11.61
C PRO A 60 20.47 13.44 11.27
N SER A 61 20.13 14.30 12.24
CA SER A 61 19.87 15.73 12.00
C SER A 61 21.02 16.50 11.35
N ALA A 62 22.25 16.01 11.49
CA ALA A 62 23.42 16.54 10.78
C ALA A 62 23.34 16.42 9.24
N PHE A 63 22.43 15.60 8.74
CA PHE A 63 22.18 15.31 7.32
C PHE A 63 20.80 15.77 6.84
N TYR A 64 20.09 16.57 7.63
CA TYR A 64 18.90 17.26 7.13
C TYR A 64 19.27 18.21 6.00
N ASP A 65 18.31 18.42 5.10
CA ASP A 65 18.41 19.28 3.94
C ASP A 65 19.62 18.95 3.04
N GLN A 66 19.97 17.67 2.98
CA GLN A 66 21.09 17.16 2.19
C GLN A 66 20.68 15.90 1.42
N ASN A 67 21.30 15.73 0.25
CA ASN A 67 21.19 14.49 -0.50
C ASN A 67 22.13 13.46 0.12
N VAL A 68 21.62 12.29 0.50
CA VAL A 68 22.43 11.28 1.19
C VAL A 68 22.19 9.87 0.70
N GLU A 69 23.25 9.07 0.76
CA GLU A 69 23.19 7.62 0.71
C GLU A 69 23.50 7.05 2.10
N ILE A 70 22.67 6.13 2.57
CA ILE A 70 22.75 5.49 3.88
C ILE A 70 22.88 3.99 3.65
N ASN A 71 24.07 3.45 3.87
CA ASN A 71 24.37 2.03 3.66
C ASN A 71 24.69 1.37 5.00
N GLY A 72 23.74 0.60 5.54
CA GLY A 72 23.82 0.12 6.92
C GLY A 72 23.94 1.29 7.90
N ASP A 73 25.09 1.44 8.56
CA ASP A 73 25.38 2.53 9.50
C ASP A 73 26.13 3.72 8.88
N VAL A 74 26.55 3.61 7.63
CA VAL A 74 27.39 4.61 6.97
C VAL A 74 26.53 5.60 6.21
N VAL A 75 26.70 6.89 6.49
CA VAL A 75 26.05 7.98 5.75
C VAL A 75 27.06 8.69 4.87
N LYS A 76 26.73 8.87 3.60
CA LYS A 76 27.51 9.60 2.59
C LYS A 76 26.67 10.73 2.02
N ILE A 77 27.20 11.95 2.01
CA ILE A 77 26.59 13.09 1.28
C ILE A 77 26.86 12.91 -0.21
N LEU A 78 25.82 13.05 -1.02
CA LEU A 78 25.87 12.86 -2.46
C LEU A 78 26.13 14.18 -3.20
N GLY A 79 27.00 14.12 -4.21
CA GLY A 79 27.19 15.23 -5.16
C GLY A 79 26.04 15.33 -6.16
N SER A 80 25.91 16.46 -6.86
CA SER A 80 24.81 16.72 -7.80
C SER A 80 24.69 15.70 -8.93
N GLU A 81 25.79 15.07 -9.33
CA GLU A 81 25.82 14.04 -10.40
C GLU A 81 25.31 12.67 -9.91
N GLU A 82 25.31 12.43 -8.60
CA GLU A 82 24.88 11.18 -7.98
C GLU A 82 23.39 11.21 -7.57
N VAL A 83 22.78 12.40 -7.59
CA VAL A 83 21.39 12.63 -7.20
C VAL A 83 20.46 12.26 -8.35
N LYS A 84 19.52 11.35 -8.08
CA LYS A 84 18.42 11.11 -9.00
C LYS A 84 17.42 12.27 -8.91
N PRO A 85 16.99 12.85 -10.05
CA PRO A 85 15.93 13.86 -10.04
C PRO A 85 14.63 13.23 -9.54
N LEU A 86 13.73 14.07 -9.02
CA LEU A 86 12.38 13.64 -8.70
C LEU A 86 11.75 13.01 -9.95
N PRO A 87 11.20 11.78 -9.88
CA PRO A 87 10.66 11.13 -11.06
C PRO A 87 9.43 11.86 -11.60
N ASP A 88 9.32 11.94 -12.93
CA ASP A 88 8.12 12.42 -13.60
C ASP A 88 7.07 11.30 -13.64
N TRP A 89 6.11 11.39 -12.71
CA TRP A 89 5.08 10.37 -12.52
C TRP A 89 4.16 10.23 -13.74
N GLU A 90 3.90 11.30 -14.50
CA GLU A 90 3.07 11.23 -15.71
C GLU A 90 3.78 10.47 -16.82
N ALA A 91 5.11 10.53 -16.87
CA ALA A 91 5.93 9.85 -17.87
C ALA A 91 6.25 8.38 -17.52
N MET A 92 6.25 8.01 -16.23
CA MET A 92 6.52 6.63 -15.78
C MET A 92 5.32 5.69 -15.96
N ASP A 93 4.10 6.24 -16.02
CA ASP A 93 2.86 5.49 -16.21
C ASP A 93 2.57 5.26 -17.71
N SER A 94 3.43 4.52 -18.41
CA SER A 94 3.13 4.09 -19.78
C SER A 94 1.95 3.11 -19.79
N VAL A 95 0.75 3.61 -20.07
CA VAL A 95 -0.45 2.78 -20.21
C VAL A 95 -0.34 1.99 -21.52
N ARG A 96 -0.65 0.69 -21.47
CA ARG A 96 -0.69 -0.11 -22.70
C ARG A 96 -1.94 0.22 -23.51
N ASP A 97 -1.78 0.40 -24.82
CA ASP A 97 -2.91 0.77 -25.70
C ASP A 97 -4.08 -0.24 -25.64
N ASP A 98 -3.80 -1.52 -25.36
CA ASP A 98 -4.81 -2.58 -25.35
C ASP A 98 -5.75 -2.57 -24.14
N ILE A 99 -5.37 -1.86 -23.08
CA ILE A 99 -6.16 -1.72 -21.85
C ILE A 99 -6.78 -0.33 -21.70
N LEU A 100 -6.52 0.59 -22.63
CA LEU A 100 -7.08 1.94 -22.57
C LEU A 100 -8.62 1.92 -22.48
N PRO A 101 -9.20 2.83 -21.69
CA PRO A 101 -10.64 2.98 -21.61
C PRO A 101 -11.23 3.39 -22.97
N GLY A 102 -12.21 2.64 -23.45
CA GLY A 102 -12.88 2.89 -24.71
C GLY A 102 -14.38 3.15 -24.51
N PRO A 103 -15.26 2.29 -25.07
CA PRO A 103 -16.70 2.41 -24.88
C PRO A 103 -17.13 2.47 -23.42
N GLU A 104 -16.44 1.75 -22.52
CA GLU A 104 -16.73 1.66 -21.09
C GLU A 104 -16.74 3.05 -20.43
N LEU A 105 -15.76 3.89 -20.77
CA LEU A 105 -15.65 5.25 -20.24
C LEU A 105 -16.72 6.16 -20.85
N THR A 106 -16.87 6.15 -22.18
CA THR A 106 -17.83 7.03 -22.86
C THR A 106 -19.29 6.78 -22.46
N GLN A 107 -19.62 5.55 -22.02
CA GLN A 107 -20.95 5.17 -21.53
C GLN A 107 -21.24 5.62 -20.10
N LEU A 108 -20.23 6.03 -19.33
CA LEU A 108 -20.45 6.57 -17.99
C LEU A 108 -21.18 7.92 -18.07
N PRO A 109 -22.12 8.18 -17.13
CA PRO A 109 -22.80 9.46 -17.07
C PRO A 109 -21.80 10.59 -16.77
N ILE A 110 -22.05 11.76 -17.35
CA ILE A 110 -21.30 12.97 -16.99
C ILE A 110 -21.80 13.46 -15.63
N VAL A 111 -20.86 13.70 -14.71
CA VAL A 111 -21.12 14.17 -13.35
C VAL A 111 -20.47 15.55 -13.18
N THR A 112 -21.23 16.50 -12.64
CA THR A 112 -20.69 17.79 -12.19
C THR A 112 -19.87 17.57 -10.92
N VAL A 113 -18.59 17.91 -10.98
CA VAL A 113 -17.65 17.72 -9.86
C VAL A 113 -17.91 18.76 -8.78
N ASP A 114 -17.93 18.30 -7.52
CA ASP A 114 -17.91 19.13 -6.32
C ASP A 114 -16.67 18.70 -5.54
N ASP A 115 -15.65 19.55 -5.47
CA ASP A 115 -14.35 19.19 -4.87
C ASP A 115 -14.44 18.85 -3.37
N THR A 116 -15.55 19.19 -2.72
CA THR A 116 -15.80 18.85 -1.31
C THR A 116 -16.36 17.44 -1.15
N LEU A 117 -17.10 16.95 -2.14
CA LEU A 117 -17.81 15.66 -2.10
C LEU A 117 -17.17 14.60 -2.98
N HIS A 118 -16.43 15.01 -4.02
CA HIS A 118 -15.94 14.14 -5.06
C HIS A 118 -14.42 14.02 -5.06
N PHE A 119 -13.97 12.84 -5.45
CA PHE A 119 -12.60 12.56 -5.82
C PHE A 119 -12.57 12.23 -7.32
N VAL A 120 -11.60 12.80 -8.05
CA VAL A 120 -11.42 12.54 -9.48
C VAL A 120 -10.07 11.89 -9.73
N LYS A 121 -10.03 10.89 -10.60
CA LYS A 121 -8.79 10.31 -11.10
C LYS A 121 -8.88 10.03 -12.59
N THR A 122 -7.74 10.10 -13.27
CA THR A 122 -7.62 9.66 -14.66
C THR A 122 -7.89 8.16 -14.75
N CYS A 123 -8.74 7.75 -15.69
CA CYS A 123 -8.97 6.34 -15.99
C CYS A 123 -7.76 5.79 -16.75
N ARG A 124 -7.08 4.80 -16.20
CA ARG A 124 -5.90 4.19 -16.85
C ARG A 124 -6.23 2.89 -17.55
N SER A 125 -7.24 2.17 -17.05
CA SER A 125 -7.57 0.83 -17.54
C SER A 125 -9.07 0.66 -17.67
N LYS A 126 -9.52 0.07 -18.79
CA LYS A 126 -10.93 -0.33 -18.97
C LYS A 126 -11.35 -1.37 -17.91
N TYR A 127 -10.40 -2.17 -17.42
CA TYR A 127 -10.68 -3.15 -16.37
C TYR A 127 -11.09 -2.51 -15.06
N GLU A 128 -10.57 -1.31 -14.76
CA GLU A 128 -11.00 -0.55 -13.59
C GLU A 128 -12.50 -0.26 -13.64
N ILE A 129 -12.97 0.28 -14.76
CA ILE A 129 -14.40 0.57 -14.96
C ILE A 129 -15.22 -0.70 -14.85
N LEU A 130 -14.81 -1.78 -15.53
CA LEU A 130 -15.55 -3.04 -15.51
C LEU A 130 -15.64 -3.65 -14.10
N ASN A 131 -14.56 -3.59 -13.31
CA ASN A 131 -14.55 -4.08 -11.94
C ASN A 131 -15.39 -3.19 -11.02
N LEU A 132 -15.29 -1.86 -11.14
CA LEU A 132 -16.12 -0.92 -10.39
C LEU A 132 -17.62 -1.10 -10.69
N LEU A 133 -17.97 -1.33 -11.96
CA LEU A 133 -19.37 -1.60 -12.35
C LEU A 133 -19.89 -2.92 -11.77
N LYS A 134 -19.07 -3.98 -11.69
CA LYS A 134 -19.43 -5.24 -10.99
C LYS A 134 -19.63 -5.02 -9.48
N CYS A 135 -18.96 -4.03 -8.91
CA CYS A 135 -19.02 -3.69 -7.49
C CYS A 135 -20.05 -2.59 -7.16
N ARG A 136 -20.88 -2.17 -8.12
CA ARG A 136 -21.90 -1.15 -7.89
C ARG A 136 -22.86 -1.56 -6.76
N GLY A 137 -23.04 -0.67 -5.80
CA GLY A 137 -23.86 -0.88 -4.60
C GLY A 137 -23.20 -1.74 -3.52
N CYS A 138 -21.93 -2.15 -3.70
CA CYS A 138 -21.18 -2.84 -2.67
C CYS A 138 -20.65 -1.84 -1.62
N PRO A 139 -20.99 -1.98 -0.33
CA PRO A 139 -20.55 -1.03 0.70
C PRO A 139 -19.06 -1.14 1.04
N HIS A 140 -18.34 -2.10 0.47
CA HIS A 140 -16.92 -2.37 0.73
C HIS A 140 -15.99 -1.95 -0.41
N VAL A 141 -16.51 -1.27 -1.43
CA VAL A 141 -15.76 -0.79 -2.59
C VAL A 141 -16.19 0.64 -2.88
N VAL A 142 -15.26 1.50 -3.27
CA VAL A 142 -15.58 2.89 -3.65
C VAL A 142 -16.55 2.91 -4.83
N GLN A 143 -17.55 3.80 -4.76
CA GLN A 143 -18.57 3.86 -5.80
C GLN A 143 -18.18 4.81 -6.94
N LEU A 144 -18.14 4.26 -8.16
CA LEU A 144 -18.00 5.02 -9.39
C LEU A 144 -19.31 5.75 -9.69
N LEU A 145 -19.28 7.08 -9.62
CA LEU A 145 -20.44 7.95 -9.86
C LEU A 145 -20.63 8.24 -11.35
N GLY A 146 -19.53 8.31 -12.10
CA GLY A 146 -19.53 8.58 -13.54
C GLY A 146 -18.19 9.10 -14.00
N ARG A 147 -18.22 10.06 -14.93
CA ARG A 147 -17.03 10.73 -15.43
C ARG A 147 -17.20 12.24 -15.57
N THR A 148 -16.10 12.95 -15.72
CA THR A 148 -16.07 14.36 -16.12
C THR A 148 -16.22 14.50 -17.64
N GLU A 149 -16.39 15.74 -18.13
CA GLU A 149 -16.46 16.01 -19.58
C GLU A 149 -15.17 15.60 -20.31
N ASP A 150 -14.02 15.84 -19.68
CA ASP A 150 -12.68 15.49 -20.15
C ASP A 150 -12.29 14.03 -19.90
N GLY A 151 -13.16 13.23 -19.28
CA GLY A 151 -13.01 11.76 -19.21
C GLY A 151 -12.30 11.22 -17.97
N GLN A 152 -12.17 12.00 -16.90
CA GLN A 152 -11.73 11.50 -15.60
C GLN A 152 -12.87 10.75 -14.89
N LEU A 153 -12.56 9.71 -14.13
CA LEU A 153 -13.53 8.99 -13.31
C LEU A 153 -13.87 9.82 -12.06
N VAL A 154 -15.15 9.83 -11.70
CA VAL A 154 -15.66 10.57 -10.54
C VAL A 154 -16.14 9.58 -9.47
N PHE A 155 -15.65 9.76 -8.25
CA PHE A 155 -15.95 8.94 -7.08
C PHE A 155 -16.45 9.79 -5.93
N GLU A 156 -17.08 9.15 -4.95
CA GLU A 156 -17.25 9.73 -3.62
C GLU A 156 -15.89 9.99 -2.95
N LYS A 157 -15.81 11.10 -2.21
CA LYS A 157 -14.59 11.47 -1.47
C LYS A 157 -14.66 10.90 -0.05
N HIS A 158 -13.60 10.19 0.34
CA HIS A 158 -13.46 9.66 1.70
C HIS A 158 -12.44 10.46 2.52
N PRO A 159 -12.62 10.55 3.86
CA PRO A 159 -11.74 11.32 4.76
C PRO A 159 -10.24 10.98 4.68
N SER A 160 -9.90 9.69 4.58
CA SER A 160 -8.51 9.23 4.65
C SER A 160 -8.36 7.82 4.08
N ASP A 161 -7.12 7.40 3.86
CA ASP A 161 -6.70 6.02 3.62
C ASP A 161 -6.02 5.43 4.86
N LEU A 162 -5.83 4.10 4.90
CA LEU A 162 -5.12 3.42 5.99
C LEU A 162 -3.65 3.84 6.10
N MET A 163 -3.02 4.27 4.99
CA MET A 163 -1.62 4.72 5.01
C MET A 163 -1.40 5.97 5.86
N LYS A 164 -2.40 6.85 5.94
CA LYS A 164 -2.34 8.09 6.73
C LYS A 164 -2.66 7.87 8.21
N VAL A 165 -3.21 6.72 8.60
CA VAL A 165 -3.51 6.42 10.01
C VAL A 165 -2.23 6.05 10.74
N MET A 166 -1.97 6.75 11.84
CA MET A 166 -0.83 6.47 12.72
C MET A 166 -1.28 5.81 14.01
N ALA A 167 -0.41 4.98 14.57
CA ALA A 167 -0.48 4.52 15.96
C ALA A 167 -1.80 3.81 16.31
N LEU A 168 -2.12 2.75 15.56
CA LEU A 168 -3.16 1.80 15.90
C LEU A 168 -2.76 0.97 17.13
N THR A 169 -3.72 0.79 18.04
CA THR A 169 -3.61 -0.21 19.10
C THR A 169 -3.74 -1.63 18.52
N ALA A 170 -3.40 -2.66 19.29
CA ALA A 170 -3.66 -4.04 18.85
C ALA A 170 -5.15 -4.26 18.54
N VAL A 171 -6.06 -3.69 19.34
CA VAL A 171 -7.50 -3.74 19.09
C VAL A 171 -7.86 -3.11 17.75
N ASP A 172 -7.25 -1.98 17.42
CA ASP A 172 -7.48 -1.33 16.12
C ASP A 172 -6.91 -2.12 14.95
N VAL A 173 -5.70 -2.67 15.07
CA VAL A 173 -5.10 -3.53 14.03
C VAL A 173 -6.00 -4.73 13.75
N LYS A 174 -6.47 -5.43 14.81
CA LYS A 174 -7.42 -6.55 14.68
C LYS A 174 -8.69 -6.10 13.95
N ARG A 175 -9.26 -4.97 14.34
CA ARG A 175 -10.47 -4.43 13.71
C ARG A 175 -10.27 -4.09 12.23
N ARG A 176 -9.13 -3.46 11.86
CA ARG A 176 -8.80 -3.17 10.47
C ARG A 176 -8.57 -4.44 9.66
N LEU A 177 -7.89 -5.44 10.22
CA LEU A 177 -7.72 -6.74 9.59
C LEU A 177 -9.06 -7.40 9.27
N LEU A 178 -10.02 -7.39 10.20
CA LEU A 178 -11.37 -7.92 9.96
C LEU A 178 -12.11 -7.16 8.85
N GLN A 179 -12.03 -5.83 8.84
CA GLN A 179 -12.62 -5.01 7.77
C GLN A 179 -11.96 -5.26 6.41
N VAL A 180 -10.64 -5.47 6.36
CA VAL A 180 -9.93 -5.88 5.14
C VAL A 180 -10.46 -7.22 4.65
N ILE A 181 -10.66 -8.20 5.54
CA ILE A 181 -11.24 -9.49 5.16
C ILE A 181 -12.65 -9.32 4.59
N ASP A 182 -13.50 -8.46 5.16
CA ASP A 182 -14.83 -8.15 4.62
C ASP A 182 -14.75 -7.59 3.19
N VAL A 183 -13.83 -6.66 2.96
CA VAL A 183 -13.58 -6.06 1.64
C VAL A 183 -13.12 -7.11 0.63
N MET A 184 -12.15 -7.94 1.00
CA MET A 184 -11.61 -8.95 0.12
C MET A 184 -12.64 -10.05 -0.20
N GLU A 185 -13.48 -10.42 0.77
CA GLU A 185 -14.59 -11.35 0.55
C GLU A 185 -15.62 -10.78 -0.45
N ALA A 186 -15.92 -9.48 -0.35
CA ALA A 186 -16.80 -8.80 -1.31
C ALA A 186 -16.22 -8.79 -2.74
N LEU A 187 -14.91 -8.66 -2.90
CA LEU A 187 -14.24 -8.72 -4.20
C LEU A 187 -14.16 -10.16 -4.74
N HIS A 188 -13.71 -11.12 -3.92
CA HIS A 188 -13.49 -12.51 -4.32
C HIS A 188 -14.80 -13.20 -4.72
N THR A 189 -15.91 -12.91 -4.03
CA THR A 189 -17.26 -13.41 -4.39
C THR A 189 -17.75 -12.91 -5.75
N ARG A 190 -17.18 -11.81 -6.25
CA ARG A 190 -17.44 -11.25 -7.60
C ARG A 190 -16.43 -11.72 -8.64
N GLY A 191 -15.53 -12.62 -8.29
CA GLY A 191 -14.47 -13.10 -9.17
C GLY A 191 -13.37 -12.08 -9.43
N ILE A 192 -13.19 -11.10 -8.52
CA ILE A 192 -12.18 -10.05 -8.66
C ILE A 192 -11.01 -10.38 -7.74
N VAL A 193 -9.82 -10.51 -8.31
CA VAL A 193 -8.55 -10.53 -7.57
C VAL A 193 -8.06 -9.07 -7.52
N HIS A 194 -7.77 -8.54 -6.33
CA HIS A 194 -7.39 -7.12 -6.19
C HIS A 194 -5.99 -6.86 -6.74
N ARG A 195 -5.03 -7.77 -6.50
CA ARG A 195 -3.63 -7.73 -6.94
C ARG A 195 -2.74 -6.70 -6.26
N ASP A 196 -3.29 -5.62 -5.70
CA ASP A 196 -2.51 -4.55 -5.05
C ASP A 196 -3.04 -4.28 -3.63
N VAL A 197 -2.97 -5.30 -2.77
CA VAL A 197 -3.44 -5.24 -1.38
C VAL A 197 -2.42 -4.48 -0.53
N VAL A 198 -2.53 -3.15 -0.53
CA VAL A 198 -1.68 -2.22 0.22
C VAL A 198 -2.53 -1.16 0.91
N ALA A 199 -2.04 -0.59 2.02
CA ALA A 199 -2.84 0.30 2.88
C ALA A 199 -3.38 1.55 2.16
N ARG A 200 -2.74 2.04 1.09
CA ARG A 200 -3.22 3.22 0.35
C ARG A 200 -4.49 2.93 -0.45
N ASN A 201 -4.75 1.66 -0.77
CA ASN A 201 -5.90 1.20 -1.54
C ASN A 201 -7.12 0.85 -0.66
N PHE A 202 -7.04 1.10 0.65
CA PHE A 202 -8.15 0.96 1.58
C PHE A 202 -8.48 2.32 2.19
N LEU A 203 -9.64 2.85 1.81
CA LEU A 203 -10.14 4.13 2.27
C LEU A 203 -11.03 3.95 3.51
N ILE A 204 -10.98 4.91 4.42
CA ILE A 204 -11.75 4.95 5.66
C ILE A 204 -12.94 5.88 5.44
N THR A 205 -14.14 5.34 5.61
CA THR A 205 -15.38 6.12 5.50
C THR A 205 -15.64 6.96 6.76
N ALA A 206 -16.61 7.88 6.70
CA ALA A 206 -17.01 8.68 7.86
C ALA A 206 -17.50 7.83 9.05
N ASP A 207 -18.05 6.65 8.76
CA ASP A 207 -18.55 5.68 9.76
C ASP A 207 -17.46 4.69 10.23
N ASP A 208 -16.20 5.00 9.96
CA ASP A 208 -15.03 4.20 10.35
C ASP A 208 -15.01 2.75 9.78
N THR A 209 -15.60 2.58 8.60
CA THR A 209 -15.53 1.34 7.80
C THR A 209 -14.50 1.44 6.68
N LEU A 210 -14.09 0.31 6.10
CA LEU A 210 -13.16 0.27 4.96
C LEU A 210 -13.87 0.02 3.64
N VAL A 211 -13.40 0.72 2.61
CA VAL A 211 -13.70 0.43 1.21
C VAL A 211 -12.40 0.26 0.41
N ALA A 212 -12.37 -0.71 -0.50
CA ALA A 212 -11.29 -0.82 -1.48
C ALA A 212 -11.43 0.25 -2.58
N CYS A 213 -10.30 0.77 -3.04
CA CYS A 213 -10.18 1.53 -4.27
C CYS A 213 -9.10 0.91 -5.18
N ASP A 214 -8.84 1.55 -6.32
CA ASP A 214 -7.80 1.14 -7.28
C ASP A 214 -7.99 -0.29 -7.82
N LEU A 215 -9.07 -0.50 -8.56
CA LEU A 215 -9.43 -1.79 -9.16
C LEU A 215 -8.92 -1.93 -10.60
N GLU A 216 -7.83 -1.25 -10.96
CA GLU A 216 -7.20 -1.32 -12.29
C GLU A 216 -6.72 -2.75 -12.58
N THR A 217 -6.21 -3.46 -11.56
CA THR A 217 -5.76 -4.86 -11.62
C THR A 217 -4.63 -5.14 -12.61
N ASP A 218 -3.87 -4.13 -13.05
CA ASP A 218 -2.81 -4.33 -14.04
C ASP A 218 -1.45 -4.71 -13.41
N PHE A 219 -1.10 -4.10 -12.26
CA PHE A 219 0.16 -4.38 -11.57
C PHE A 219 -0.02 -4.44 -10.05
N ALA A 220 0.77 -5.29 -9.41
CA ALA A 220 0.93 -5.33 -7.96
C ALA A 220 2.12 -4.49 -7.52
N SER A 221 1.98 -3.75 -6.43
CA SER A 221 3.13 -3.19 -5.72
C SER A 221 4.07 -4.33 -5.31
N ALA A 222 5.37 -4.18 -5.57
CA ALA A 222 6.38 -5.19 -5.26
C ALA A 222 6.32 -5.67 -3.79
N THR A 223 5.91 -4.80 -2.87
CA THR A 223 5.80 -5.05 -1.43
C THR A 223 4.67 -6.00 -1.03
N CYS A 224 3.62 -6.12 -1.83
CA CYS A 224 2.49 -7.04 -1.57
C CYS A 224 2.50 -8.25 -2.52
N LYS A 225 3.47 -8.30 -3.44
CA LYS A 225 3.56 -9.32 -4.47
C LYS A 225 4.02 -10.65 -3.88
N ALA A 226 3.18 -11.67 -4.01
CA ALA A 226 3.47 -13.03 -3.56
C ALA A 226 4.64 -13.67 -4.34
N PRO A 227 5.44 -14.56 -3.73
CA PRO A 227 6.65 -15.11 -4.32
C PRO A 227 6.44 -15.86 -5.64
N GLU A 228 5.30 -16.50 -5.83
CA GLU A 228 4.95 -17.22 -7.06
C GLU A 228 4.70 -16.30 -8.27
N LEU A 229 4.52 -14.99 -8.03
CA LEU A 229 4.24 -14.01 -9.08
C LEU A 229 5.51 -13.40 -9.69
N PHE A 230 6.69 -13.76 -9.19
CA PHE A 230 7.99 -13.32 -9.73
C PHE A 230 8.41 -14.19 -10.93
N VAL A 231 7.52 -14.27 -11.92
CA VAL A 231 7.70 -14.95 -13.20
C VAL A 231 7.18 -14.06 -14.33
N ASP A 232 7.55 -14.37 -15.58
CA ASP A 232 6.99 -13.70 -16.74
C ASP A 232 5.48 -14.02 -16.88
N ASN A 233 4.66 -12.98 -17.06
CA ASN A 233 3.19 -13.08 -17.17
C ASN A 233 2.53 -13.89 -16.03
N PRO A 234 2.66 -13.43 -14.76
CA PRO A 234 2.16 -14.18 -13.62
C PRO A 234 0.63 -14.25 -13.62
N THR A 235 0.11 -15.36 -13.08
CA THR A 235 -1.34 -15.51 -12.85
C THR A 235 -1.66 -15.13 -11.42
N TYR A 236 -2.39 -14.04 -11.24
CA TYR A 236 -2.88 -13.61 -9.94
C TYR A 236 -4.07 -14.45 -9.49
N THR A 237 -4.11 -14.80 -8.21
CA THR A 237 -5.16 -15.63 -7.62
C THR A 237 -5.65 -15.05 -6.28
N PHE A 238 -6.74 -15.59 -5.74
CA PHE A 238 -7.23 -15.19 -4.43
C PHE A 238 -6.20 -15.45 -3.32
N GLU A 239 -5.40 -16.50 -3.44
CA GLU A 239 -4.32 -16.84 -2.52
C GLU A 239 -3.14 -15.85 -2.61
N SER A 240 -2.94 -15.21 -3.77
CA SER A 240 -1.97 -14.11 -3.89
C SER A 240 -2.45 -12.84 -3.20
N ASP A 241 -3.76 -12.57 -3.19
CA ASP A 241 -4.34 -11.50 -2.38
C ASP A 241 -4.21 -11.82 -0.87
N VAL A 242 -4.39 -13.08 -0.45
CA VAL A 242 -4.19 -13.51 0.95
C VAL A 242 -2.76 -13.23 1.42
N TYR A 243 -1.76 -13.49 0.57
CA TYR A 243 -0.38 -13.08 0.84
C TYR A 243 -0.29 -11.56 1.05
N GLY A 244 -0.90 -10.78 0.17
CA GLY A 244 -1.00 -9.33 0.29
C GLY A 244 -1.62 -8.86 1.61
N ILE A 245 -2.68 -9.54 2.10
CA ILE A 245 -3.28 -9.25 3.43
C ILE A 245 -2.26 -9.43 4.56
N GLY A 246 -1.40 -10.46 4.49
CA GLY A 246 -0.32 -10.64 5.46
C GLY A 246 0.69 -9.48 5.44
N THR A 247 1.12 -9.04 4.25
CA THR A 247 2.02 -7.88 4.13
C THR A 247 1.36 -6.58 4.63
N LEU A 248 0.05 -6.44 4.43
CA LEU A 248 -0.74 -5.32 4.96
C LEU A 248 -0.86 -5.39 6.49
N LEU A 249 -1.07 -6.57 7.07
CA LEU A 249 -1.09 -6.73 8.53
C LEU A 249 0.22 -6.28 9.17
N TRP A 250 1.36 -6.63 8.56
CA TRP A 250 2.66 -6.11 8.98
C TRP A 250 2.69 -4.57 8.91
N THR A 251 2.27 -4.01 7.78
CA THR A 251 2.19 -2.56 7.57
C THR A 251 1.36 -1.87 8.66
N LEU A 252 0.23 -2.47 9.05
CA LEU A 252 -0.65 -1.94 10.10
C LEU A 252 -0.03 -2.00 11.50
N CYS A 253 0.82 -3.00 11.79
CA CYS A 253 1.50 -3.10 13.08
C CYS A 253 2.64 -2.09 13.23
N TYR A 254 3.36 -1.80 12.14
CA TYR A 254 4.56 -0.96 12.17
C TYR A 254 4.34 0.46 11.65
N PHE A 255 3.17 0.76 11.06
CA PHE A 255 2.87 2.04 10.39
C PHE A 255 3.89 2.42 9.33
N ASN A 256 4.55 1.41 8.77
CA ASN A 256 5.54 1.59 7.76
C ASN A 256 5.22 0.73 6.54
N TYR A 257 5.62 1.19 5.37
CA TYR A 257 5.81 0.32 4.22
C TYR A 257 7.04 -0.56 4.52
N PRO A 258 6.90 -1.86 4.87
CA PRO A 258 8.05 -2.75 4.83
C PRO A 258 8.50 -2.80 3.38
N ARG A 259 9.71 -2.36 3.14
CA ARG A 259 10.23 -2.23 1.79
C ARG A 259 11.05 -3.44 1.37
N LEU A 260 11.40 -4.34 2.29
CA LEU A 260 12.09 -5.58 1.96
C LEU A 260 11.42 -6.80 2.59
N LEU A 261 11.12 -7.80 1.76
CA LEU A 261 10.62 -9.11 2.18
C LEU A 261 11.54 -9.78 3.21
N SER A 262 12.85 -9.48 3.17
CA SER A 262 13.86 -10.01 4.10
C SER A 262 13.64 -9.61 5.57
N PHE A 263 12.82 -8.57 5.82
CA PHE A 263 12.53 -8.13 7.19
C PHE A 263 11.43 -8.95 7.85
N TYR A 264 10.64 -9.72 7.10
CA TYR A 264 9.52 -10.47 7.66
C TYR A 264 9.94 -11.56 8.64
N ASP A 265 11.05 -12.25 8.36
CA ASP A 265 11.59 -13.27 9.27
C ASP A 265 12.27 -12.66 10.50
N THR A 266 12.81 -11.44 10.37
CA THR A 266 13.58 -10.82 11.45
C THR A 266 12.73 -9.92 12.34
N PHE A 267 11.68 -9.34 11.78
CA PHE A 267 10.73 -8.46 12.46
C PHE A 267 9.30 -8.85 12.07
N PRO A 268 8.83 -10.04 12.45
CA PRO A 268 7.43 -10.39 12.26
C PRO A 268 6.54 -9.45 13.10
N PRO A 269 5.26 -9.26 12.73
CA PRO A 269 4.33 -8.47 13.51
C PRO A 269 4.33 -8.94 14.97
N PRO A 270 4.32 -8.01 15.95
CA PRO A 270 4.37 -8.39 17.35
C PRO A 270 3.17 -9.26 17.73
N PRO A 271 3.28 -10.07 18.81
CA PRO A 271 2.11 -10.72 19.38
C PRO A 271 0.98 -9.71 19.62
N PRO A 272 -0.28 -10.06 19.31
CA PRO A 272 -0.79 -11.39 18.97
C PRO A 272 -0.89 -11.73 17.46
N PHE A 273 -0.27 -10.98 16.55
CA PHE A 273 -0.54 -11.07 15.11
C PHE A 273 0.32 -12.06 14.32
N GLU A 274 1.42 -12.53 14.91
CA GLU A 274 2.45 -13.34 14.25
C GLU A 274 1.89 -14.59 13.55
N ALA A 275 1.00 -15.34 14.20
CA ALA A 275 0.43 -16.57 13.64
C ALA A 275 -0.41 -16.30 12.38
N VAL A 276 -1.18 -15.22 12.38
CA VAL A 276 -1.98 -14.80 11.22
C VAL A 276 -1.07 -14.38 10.08
N PHE A 277 -0.05 -13.58 10.40
CA PHE A 277 0.94 -13.09 9.45
C PHE A 277 1.63 -14.24 8.71
N PHE A 278 2.22 -15.20 9.44
CA PHE A 278 2.94 -16.30 8.81
C PHE A 278 2.03 -17.26 8.04
N ALA A 279 0.78 -17.45 8.46
CA ALA A 279 -0.16 -18.26 7.69
C ALA A 279 -0.48 -17.62 6.32
N CYS A 280 -0.63 -16.30 6.26
CA CYS A 280 -0.82 -15.59 4.99
C CYS A 280 0.41 -15.67 4.08
N LEU A 281 1.61 -15.68 4.66
CA LEU A 281 2.89 -15.65 3.95
C LEU A 281 3.45 -17.04 3.59
N ASP A 282 2.69 -18.12 3.76
CA ASP A 282 3.17 -19.47 3.45
C ASP A 282 3.64 -19.55 1.97
N PRO A 283 4.87 -20.03 1.70
CA PRO A 283 5.40 -20.14 0.35
C PRO A 283 4.62 -21.17 -0.50
N ASP A 284 3.99 -22.17 0.13
CA ASP A 284 3.04 -23.06 -0.53
C ASP A 284 1.66 -22.38 -0.58
N VAL A 285 1.28 -21.92 -1.77
CA VAL A 285 0.00 -21.26 -2.05
C VAL A 285 -1.20 -22.03 -1.47
N LYS A 286 -1.14 -23.38 -1.44
CA LYS A 286 -2.23 -24.24 -0.95
C LYS A 286 -2.35 -24.29 0.58
N ARG A 287 -1.34 -23.81 1.31
CA ARG A 287 -1.32 -23.77 2.77
C ARG A 287 -1.76 -22.42 3.32
N ARG A 288 -1.83 -21.39 2.47
CA ARG A 288 -2.41 -20.10 2.86
C ARG A 288 -3.88 -20.31 3.21
N PRO A 289 -4.39 -19.66 4.27
CA PRO A 289 -5.77 -19.82 4.69
C PRO A 289 -6.72 -19.24 3.63
N THR A 290 -7.90 -19.85 3.51
CA THR A 290 -9.04 -19.19 2.87
C THR A 290 -9.43 -17.93 3.66
N LEU A 291 -10.12 -16.96 3.05
CA LEU A 291 -10.62 -15.78 3.79
C LEU A 291 -11.49 -16.16 5.00
N ARG A 292 -12.24 -17.26 4.90
CA ARG A 292 -13.04 -17.79 6.03
C ARG A 292 -12.17 -18.29 7.18
N GLU A 293 -11.13 -19.07 6.88
CA GLU A 293 -10.18 -19.53 7.90
C GLU A 293 -9.41 -18.37 8.50
N LEU A 294 -8.98 -17.43 7.66
CA LEU A 294 -8.28 -16.22 8.07
C LEU A 294 -9.15 -15.36 9.01
N ARG A 295 -10.46 -15.27 8.75
CA ARG A 295 -11.42 -14.60 9.64
C ARG A 295 -11.44 -15.24 11.02
N VAL A 296 -11.54 -16.56 11.10
CA VAL A 296 -11.53 -17.29 12.39
C VAL A 296 -10.23 -17.01 13.14
N MET A 297 -9.09 -17.10 12.46
CA MET A 297 -7.81 -16.77 13.07
C MET A 297 -7.75 -15.33 13.59
N ALA A 298 -8.28 -14.37 12.82
CA ALA A 298 -8.33 -12.96 13.21
C ALA A 298 -9.27 -12.70 14.40
N GLU A 299 -10.41 -13.40 14.46
CA GLU A 299 -11.38 -13.31 15.57
C GLU A 299 -10.79 -13.87 16.88
N ASP A 300 -9.99 -14.92 16.81
CA ASP A 300 -9.34 -15.57 17.96
C ASP A 300 -8.17 -14.76 18.57
N ILE A 301 -7.72 -13.71 17.89
CA ILE A 301 -6.67 -12.81 18.39
C ILE A 301 -7.11 -12.16 19.73
N GLN A 302 -6.31 -12.31 20.77
CA GLN A 302 -6.54 -11.67 22.07
C GLN A 302 -5.71 -10.37 22.16
N CYS A 303 -6.39 -9.23 22.08
CA CYS A 303 -5.81 -7.88 22.13
C CYS A 303 -6.04 -7.18 23.48
#